data_AF-A0AAX6ML15-F1
#
_entry.id   AF-A0AAX6ML15-F1
#
_cell.length_a   1.000
_cell.length_b   1.000
_cell.length_c   1.000
_cell.angle_alpha   90.00
_cell.angle_beta   90.00
_cell.angle_gamma   90.00
#
_symmetry.space_group_name_H-M   'P 1'
#
loop_
_entity.id
_entity.type
_entity.pdbx_description
1 polymer ?
#
loop_
_entity_poly.entity_id
_entity_poly.type
_entity_poly.pdbx_seq_one_letter_code
_entity_poly.pdbx_strand_id
1 'polypeptide(L)'
;MAGRVSIPYFEIEYARDIDKVLRQLSLIERNVYQRTISTITGPDDEEELKDDIRDAQVTTAQLRGIKVEFENDPVALGKLETAIGMLVRIENRLKRLQEQVS
;
A
#
# COMPACT_ATOMS: atom_id res chain seq x y z
N MET A 1 11.91 0.42 -18.38
CA MET A 1 10.70 -0.17 -17.78
C MET A 1 10.82 -0.02 -16.28
N ALA A 2 10.09 0.93 -15.70
CA ALA A 2 9.97 1.03 -14.25
C ALA A 2 9.07 -0.13 -13.81
N GLY A 3 9.53 -1.05 -12.97
CA GLY A 3 8.72 -2.22 -12.58
C GLY A 3 7.60 -1.86 -11.60
N ARG A 4 6.37 -2.35 -11.87
CA ARG A 4 5.16 -2.20 -11.03
C ARG A 4 5.44 -2.41 -9.54
N VAL A 5 4.89 -1.56 -8.67
CA VAL A 5 5.05 -1.73 -7.22
C VAL A 5 4.15 -2.86 -6.70
N SER A 6 2.97 -3.06 -7.32
CA SER A 6 1.98 -4.12 -7.07
C SER A 6 1.75 -4.37 -5.58
N ILE A 7 0.70 -3.75 -5.05
CA ILE A 7 0.29 -3.98 -3.66
C ILE A 7 -0.50 -5.30 -3.65
N PRO A 8 0.00 -6.35 -2.98
CA PRO A 8 -0.65 -7.65 -3.00
C PRO A 8 -1.93 -7.63 -2.17
N TYR A 9 -2.88 -8.49 -2.56
CA TYR A 9 -4.01 -8.82 -1.69
C TYR A 9 -3.51 -9.60 -0.46
N PHE A 10 -4.05 -9.29 0.71
CA PHE A 10 -3.69 -9.95 1.95
C PHE A 10 -4.90 -10.70 2.51
N GLU A 11 -4.75 -11.99 2.76
CA GLU A 11 -5.67 -12.78 3.59
C GLU A 11 -5.17 -12.69 5.04
N ILE A 12 -5.99 -12.09 5.91
CA ILE A 12 -5.69 -11.98 7.36
C ILE A 12 -6.71 -12.83 8.10
N GLU A 13 -6.28 -14.04 8.48
CA GLU A 13 -7.10 -14.94 9.31
C GLU A 13 -6.76 -14.81 10.79
N TYR A 14 -5.53 -14.41 11.12
CA TYR A 14 -5.04 -14.31 12.50
C TYR A 14 -4.16 -13.07 12.71
N ALA A 15 -4.05 -12.61 13.96
CA ALA A 15 -3.24 -11.43 14.31
C ALA A 15 -1.76 -11.55 13.88
N ARG A 16 -1.21 -12.77 13.83
CA ARG A 16 0.16 -13.06 13.36
C ARG A 16 0.38 -12.74 11.87
N ASP A 17 -0.69 -12.71 11.09
CA ASP A 17 -0.61 -12.42 9.65
C ASP A 17 -0.44 -10.91 9.41
N ILE A 18 -0.89 -10.08 10.36
CA ILE A 18 -0.71 -8.61 10.31
C ILE A 18 0.78 -8.24 10.30
N ASP A 19 1.65 -9.01 10.99
CA ASP A 19 3.11 -8.79 10.96
C ASP A 19 3.73 -9.09 9.59
N LYS A 20 3.12 -9.98 8.79
CA LYS A 20 3.56 -10.23 7.41
C LYS A 20 3.14 -9.07 6.52
N VAL A 21 1.90 -8.58 6.68
CA VAL A 21 1.39 -7.39 5.98
C VAL A 21 2.30 -6.19 6.23
N LEU A 22 2.62 -5.88 7.49
CA LEU A 22 3.50 -4.77 7.84
C LEU A 22 4.89 -4.88 7.21
N ARG A 23 5.46 -6.08 7.16
CA ARG A 23 6.77 -6.31 6.52
C ARG A 23 6.71 -6.09 5.02
N GLN A 24 5.68 -6.59 4.35
CA GLN A 24 5.51 -6.39 2.90
C GLN A 24 5.24 -4.92 2.57
N LEU A 25 4.36 -4.24 3.31
CA LEU A 25 4.09 -2.81 3.13
C LEU A 25 5.36 -1.97 3.36
N SER A 26 6.25 -2.37 4.28
CA SER A 26 7.51 -1.66 4.51
C SER A 26 8.45 -1.74 3.29
N LEU A 27 8.46 -2.88 2.60
CA LEU A 27 9.25 -3.07 1.38
C LEU A 27 8.65 -2.26 0.23
N ILE A 28 7.33 -2.31 0.08
CA ILE A 28 6.58 -1.54 -0.92
C ILE A 28 6.81 -0.03 -0.72
N GLU A 29 6.67 0.49 0.51
CA GLU A 29 6.90 1.90 0.83
C GLU A 29 8.31 2.32 0.40
N ARG A 30 9.35 1.54 0.76
CA ARG A 30 10.73 1.81 0.32
C ARG A 30 10.88 1.83 -1.19
N ASN A 31 10.27 0.88 -1.90
CA ASN A 31 10.34 0.79 -3.35
C ASN A 31 9.65 1.99 -4.02
N VAL A 32 8.50 2.45 -3.52
CA VAL A 32 7.81 3.66 -4.02
C VAL A 32 8.67 4.91 -3.82
N TYR A 33 9.32 5.04 -2.66
CA TYR A 33 10.24 6.14 -2.39
C TYR A 33 11.45 6.13 -3.33
N GLN A 34 11.99 4.95 -3.63
CA GLN A 34 13.09 4.79 -4.60
C GLN A 34 12.63 5.05 -6.05
N ARG A 35 11.43 4.61 -6.44
CA ARG A 35 10.84 4.87 -7.77
C ARG A 35 10.69 6.36 -8.04
N THR A 36 10.50 7.19 -7.02
CA THR A 36 10.49 8.66 -7.22
C THR A 36 11.82 9.22 -7.72
N ILE A 37 12.92 8.47 -7.59
CA ILE A 37 14.24 8.87 -8.05
C ILE A 37 14.43 8.52 -9.54
N SER A 38 13.70 7.53 -10.06
CA SER A 38 13.72 7.15 -11.47
C SER A 38 12.62 7.86 -12.25
N THR A 39 12.97 8.58 -13.32
CA THR A 39 12.06 9.35 -14.16
C THR A 39 10.96 8.44 -14.75
N ILE A 40 9.70 8.81 -14.51
CA ILE A 40 8.53 8.18 -15.14
C ILE A 40 8.34 8.86 -16.51
N THR A 41 8.26 8.08 -17.60
CA THR A 41 8.50 8.64 -18.94
C THR A 41 7.49 8.23 -20.02
N GLY A 42 6.52 7.36 -19.72
CA GLY A 42 5.57 6.88 -20.74
C GLY A 42 4.13 6.69 -20.25
N PRO A 43 3.17 6.58 -21.19
CA PRO A 43 1.75 6.33 -20.91
C PRO A 43 1.52 5.00 -20.17
N ASP A 44 2.33 3.98 -20.44
CA ASP A 44 2.27 2.70 -19.72
C ASP A 44 2.57 2.87 -18.23
N ASP A 45 3.49 3.77 -17.87
CA ASP A 45 3.81 4.06 -16.47
C ASP A 45 2.65 4.79 -15.76
N GLU A 46 1.85 5.59 -16.49
CA GLU A 46 0.68 6.28 -15.95
C GLU A 46 -0.45 5.28 -15.64
N GLU A 47 -0.67 4.28 -16.50
CA GLU A 47 -1.64 3.21 -16.26
C GLU A 47 -1.21 2.33 -15.07
N GLU A 48 0.08 1.97 -14.98
CA GLU A 48 0.61 1.26 -13.81
C GLU A 48 0.42 2.04 -12.50
N LEU A 49 0.60 3.37 -12.51
CA LEU A 49 0.35 4.20 -11.33
C LEU A 49 -1.12 4.18 -10.92
N LYS A 50 -2.06 4.22 -11.88
CA LYS A 50 -3.51 4.13 -11.59
C LYS A 50 -3.85 2.81 -10.93
N ASP A 51 -3.30 1.71 -11.44
CA ASP A 51 -3.47 0.39 -10.86
C ASP A 51 -2.88 0.30 -9.45
N ASP A 52 -1.63 0.75 -9.25
CA ASP A 52 -0.98 0.73 -7.94
C ASP A 52 -1.74 1.61 -6.91
N ILE A 53 -2.31 2.74 -7.31
CA ILE A 53 -3.19 3.59 -6.47
C ILE A 53 -4.48 2.83 -6.10
N ARG A 54 -5.12 2.18 -7.08
CA ARG A 54 -6.33 1.40 -6.85
C ARG A 54 -6.07 0.24 -5.89
N ASP A 55 -4.96 -0.47 -6.06
CA ASP A 55 -4.56 -1.57 -5.19
C ASP A 55 -4.34 -1.06 -3.74
N ALA A 56 -3.74 0.12 -3.56
CA ALA A 56 -3.59 0.75 -2.24
C ALA A 56 -4.93 1.06 -1.56
N GLN A 57 -5.89 1.59 -2.34
CA GLN A 57 -7.22 1.94 -1.86
C GLN A 57 -8.03 0.71 -1.47
N VAL A 58 -8.05 -0.31 -2.31
CA VAL A 58 -8.74 -1.59 -2.06
C VAL A 58 -8.19 -2.24 -0.81
N THR A 59 -6.86 -2.33 -0.71
CA THR A 59 -6.19 -2.91 0.46
C THR A 59 -6.51 -2.13 1.74
N THR A 60 -6.52 -0.80 1.66
CA THR A 60 -6.88 0.06 2.81
C THR A 60 -8.31 -0.21 3.29
N ALA A 61 -9.27 -0.33 2.35
CA ALA A 61 -10.66 -0.64 2.67
C ALA A 61 -10.79 -2.03 3.34
N GLN A 62 -10.05 -3.01 2.84
CA GLN A 62 -10.04 -4.38 3.40
C GLN A 62 -9.48 -4.40 4.82
N LEU A 63 -8.32 -3.75 5.06
CA LEU A 63 -7.75 -3.68 6.41
C LEU A 63 -8.67 -2.94 7.38
N ARG A 64 -9.43 -1.94 6.93
CA ARG A 64 -10.45 -1.27 7.76
C ARG A 64 -11.62 -2.20 8.11
N GLY A 65 -12.03 -3.07 7.18
CA GLY A 65 -13.04 -4.10 7.44
C GLY A 65 -12.55 -5.09 8.49
N ILE A 66 -11.35 -5.65 8.28
CA ILE A 66 -10.70 -6.59 9.20
C ILE A 66 -10.47 -5.96 10.58
N LYS A 67 -10.13 -4.66 10.65
CA LYS A 67 -9.93 -3.93 11.90
C LYS A 67 -11.11 -4.05 12.86
N VAL A 68 -12.34 -4.13 12.34
CA VAL A 68 -13.56 -4.30 13.16
C VAL A 68 -13.55 -5.65 13.90
N GLU A 69 -13.03 -6.70 13.27
CA GLU A 69 -12.96 -8.05 13.85
C GLU A 69 -11.93 -8.16 15.00
N PHE A 70 -10.97 -7.23 15.06
CA PHE A 70 -9.91 -7.18 16.07
C PHE A 70 -10.12 -6.06 17.11
N GLU A 71 -11.33 -5.50 17.24
CA GLU A 71 -11.59 -4.37 18.16
C GLU A 71 -11.22 -4.65 19.63
N ASN A 72 -11.27 -5.92 20.04
CA ASN A 72 -10.99 -6.38 21.40
C ASN A 72 -9.53 -6.82 21.61
N ASP A 73 -8.69 -6.82 20.57
CA ASP A 73 -7.25 -7.10 20.65
C ASP A 73 -6.47 -5.79 20.37
N PRO A 74 -6.01 -5.07 21.43
CA PRO A 74 -5.33 -3.79 21.24
C PRO A 74 -4.01 -3.91 20.49
N VAL A 75 -3.35 -5.08 20.53
CA VAL A 75 -2.08 -5.30 19.83
C VAL A 75 -2.33 -5.48 18.34
N ALA A 76 -3.30 -6.32 17.96
CA ALA A 76 -3.70 -6.49 16.58
C ALA A 76 -4.25 -5.18 15.98
N LEU A 77 -5.05 -4.43 16.76
CA LEU A 77 -5.61 -3.14 16.36
C LEU A 77 -4.51 -2.13 16.02
N GLY A 78 -3.52 -1.94 16.90
CA GLY A 78 -2.43 -1.00 16.67
C GLY A 78 -1.57 -1.36 15.44
N LYS A 79 -1.39 -2.66 15.19
CA LYS A 79 -0.70 -3.14 13.98
C LYS A 79 -1.51 -2.85 12.71
N LEU A 80 -2.82 -3.06 12.72
CA LEU A 80 -3.70 -2.74 11.59
C LEU A 80 -3.75 -1.24 11.31
N GLU A 81 -3.81 -0.41 12.36
CA GLU A 81 -3.73 1.05 12.22
C GLU A 81 -2.40 1.49 11.58
N THR A 82 -1.30 0.86 11.99
CA THR A 82 0.01 1.10 11.39
C THR A 82 0.02 0.73 9.91
N ALA A 83 -0.50 -0.44 9.54
CA ALA A 83 -0.58 -0.91 8.17
C ALA A 83 -1.45 0.01 7.29
N ILE A 84 -2.62 0.43 7.79
CA ILE A 84 -3.49 1.42 7.14
C ILE A 84 -2.75 2.73 6.94
N GLY A 85 -2.05 3.22 7.96
CA GLY A 85 -1.26 4.45 7.86
C GLY A 85 -0.15 4.38 6.80
N MET A 86 0.48 3.21 6.64
CA MET A 86 1.47 2.97 5.59
C MET A 86 0.85 3.01 4.19
N LEU A 87 -0.28 2.32 4.00
CA LEU A 87 -0.99 2.33 2.70
C LEU A 87 -1.44 3.74 2.30
N VAL A 88 -1.95 4.53 3.23
CA VAL A 88 -2.32 5.93 2.97
C VAL A 88 -1.10 6.76 2.55
N ARG A 89 0.06 6.55 3.16
CA ARG A 89 1.31 7.24 2.73
C ARG A 89 1.76 6.79 1.34
N ILE A 90 1.69 5.50 1.05
CA ILE A 90 1.98 4.92 -0.27
C ILE A 90 1.05 5.51 -1.33
N GLU A 91 -0.27 5.49 -1.11
CA GLU A 91 -1.28 6.05 -2.01
C GLU A 91 -1.00 7.54 -2.29
N ASN A 92 -0.79 8.34 -1.25
CA ASN A 92 -0.48 9.77 -1.38
C ASN A 92 0.83 10.02 -2.13
N ARG A 93 1.78 9.08 -2.08
CA ARG A 93 3.02 9.19 -2.84
C ARG A 93 2.80 8.84 -4.31
N LEU A 94 2.07 7.76 -4.59
CA LEU A 94 1.70 7.36 -5.95
C LEU A 94 0.87 8.45 -6.65
N LYS A 95 -0.11 9.06 -5.97
CA LYS A 95 -0.88 10.21 -6.49
C LYS A 95 0.00 11.39 -6.87
N ARG A 96 0.98 11.74 -6.02
CA ARG A 96 1.95 12.80 -6.33
C ARG A 96 2.85 12.46 -7.52
N LEU A 97 3.18 11.19 -7.73
CA LEU A 97 3.91 10.75 -8.92
C LEU A 97 3.03 10.86 -10.17
N GLN A 98 1.76 10.48 -10.08
CA GLN A 98 0.80 10.62 -11.17
C GLN A 98 0.65 12.09 -11.60
N GLU A 99 0.51 13.01 -10.65
CA GLU A 99 0.46 14.47 -10.91
C GLU A 99 1.72 15.03 -11.60
N GLN A 100 2.87 14.35 -11.47
CA GLN A 100 4.12 14.76 -12.15
C GLN A 100 4.22 14.25 -13.59
N VAL A 101 3.40 13.26 -13.94
CA VAL A 101 3.44 12.57 -15.24
C VAL A 101 2.30 13.04 -16.16
N SER A 102 1.19 13.49 -15.59
CA SER A 102 0.08 14.17 -16.30
C SER A 102 0.42 15.60 -16.72
#